data_AF-A0AAD4CLG4-F1
#
_entry.id   AF-A0AAD4CLG4-F1
#
_cell.length_a   1.000
_cell.length_b   1.000
_cell.length_c   1.000
_cell.angle_alpha   90.00
_cell.angle_beta   90.00
_cell.angle_gamma   90.00
#
_symmetry.space_group_name_H-M   'P 1'
#
loop_
_entity.id
_entity.type
_entity.pdbx_description
1 polymer ?
#
loop_
_entity_poly.entity_id
_entity_poly.type
_entity_poly.pdbx_seq_one_letter_code
_entity_poly.pdbx_strand_id
1 'polypeptide(L)'
;MQFSLAVIVSMLAIGSTATPMENGDGMISKTPEGQNKTSGQDKICPSLKTQDKGCVRYTRGFDVTGVLTTVTVPGIENVCDCIQACLDRPETCTNYVWKFAEPTSSRRSCTLYSNFNLPSGVDVLYNPTEVPGVNQGLNPISSNPQIGSLVPKATKPNSTEIDEQAVSGPVWQLEGGGVQC
;
A
#
# COMPACT_ATOMS: atom_id res chain seq x y z
N MET A 1 35.66 -18.70 47.83
CA MET A 1 34.41 -18.77 48.61
C MET A 1 33.95 -17.36 48.89
N GLN A 2 32.90 -16.89 48.21
CA GLN A 2 32.02 -15.84 48.71
C GLN A 2 30.73 -15.88 47.89
N PHE A 3 29.67 -16.28 48.57
CA PHE A 3 28.28 -16.18 48.14
C PHE A 3 27.84 -14.73 48.22
N SER A 4 26.99 -14.27 47.29
CA SER A 4 25.78 -13.51 47.67
C SER A 4 24.87 -13.15 46.49
N LEU A 5 23.63 -13.63 46.64
CA LEU A 5 22.34 -12.98 46.37
C LEU A 5 21.92 -12.67 44.93
N ALA A 6 21.03 -13.56 44.47
CA ALA A 6 20.04 -13.30 43.44
C ALA A 6 19.08 -12.17 43.82
N VAL A 7 18.70 -11.36 42.84
CA VAL A 7 17.47 -10.56 42.86
C VAL A 7 16.66 -10.93 41.62
N ILE A 8 15.53 -11.59 41.87
CA ILE A 8 14.49 -11.89 40.88
C ILE A 8 13.62 -10.64 40.77
N VAL A 9 13.57 -10.00 39.61
CA VAL A 9 12.51 -9.04 39.28
C VAL A 9 11.59 -9.69 38.26
N SER A 10 10.44 -10.13 38.76
CA SER A 10 9.30 -10.57 37.98
C SER A 10 8.42 -9.34 37.72
N MET A 11 8.14 -8.98 36.47
CA MET A 11 7.06 -8.05 36.13
C MET A 11 6.33 -8.47 34.85
N LEU A 12 5.13 -9.00 35.10
CA LEU A 12 3.86 -8.74 34.39
C LEU A 12 3.80 -8.98 32.88
N ALA A 13 3.19 -10.11 32.53
CA ALA A 13 2.50 -10.34 31.28
C ALA A 13 1.33 -9.35 31.14
N ILE A 14 1.34 -8.54 30.08
CA ILE A 14 0.15 -7.80 29.63
C ILE A 14 -0.53 -8.71 28.58
N GLY A 15 -1.53 -9.46 29.04
CA GLY A 15 -2.46 -10.14 28.15
C GLY A 15 -3.42 -9.11 27.56
N SER A 16 -3.35 -8.89 26.26
CA SER A 16 -4.37 -8.15 25.53
C SER A 16 -5.54 -9.09 25.23
N THR A 17 -6.58 -9.05 26.05
CA THR A 17 -7.87 -9.66 25.70
C THR A 17 -8.55 -8.75 24.68
N ALA A 18 -8.72 -9.26 23.45
CA ALA A 18 -9.60 -8.64 22.46
C ALA A 18 -11.04 -8.65 22.99
N THR A 19 -11.62 -7.48 23.16
CA THR A 19 -13.07 -7.33 23.36
C THR A 19 -13.78 -7.49 22.01
N PRO A 20 -14.80 -8.34 21.90
CA PRO A 20 -15.65 -8.38 20.71
C PRO A 20 -16.50 -7.10 20.68
N MET A 21 -16.46 -6.38 19.56
CA MET A 21 -17.37 -5.25 19.33
C MET A 21 -18.81 -5.78 19.17
N GLU A 22 -19.67 -5.18 19.97
CA GLU A 22 -21.10 -5.40 20.12
C GLU A 22 -21.87 -5.05 18.84
N ASN A 23 -22.86 -5.89 18.51
CA ASN A 23 -23.80 -5.67 17.42
C ASN A 23 -24.67 -4.44 17.70
N GLY A 24 -24.50 -3.39 16.88
CA GLY A 24 -25.40 -2.25 16.84
C GLY A 24 -26.46 -2.43 15.76
N ASP A 25 -27.64 -2.87 16.16
CA ASP A 25 -28.86 -2.84 15.36
C ASP A 25 -29.27 -1.39 15.02
N GLY A 26 -29.56 -1.16 13.74
CA GLY A 26 -30.65 -0.28 13.31
C GLY A 26 -30.43 1.23 13.31
N MET A 27 -30.02 1.78 12.16
CA MET A 27 -30.71 2.95 11.59
C MET A 27 -30.79 2.82 10.07
N ILE A 28 -32.01 2.55 9.59
CA ILE A 28 -32.40 2.44 8.18
C ILE A 28 -32.38 3.85 7.57
N SER A 29 -31.33 4.16 6.81
CA SER A 29 -31.36 5.27 5.85
C SER A 29 -31.96 4.75 4.54
N LYS A 30 -33.20 5.17 4.26
CA LYS A 30 -33.85 4.95 2.96
C LYS A 30 -33.06 5.70 1.89
N THR A 31 -32.39 4.97 1.00
CA THR A 31 -31.93 5.48 -0.30
C THR A 31 -32.57 4.68 -1.42
N PRO A 32 -32.82 5.30 -2.60
CA PRO A 32 -33.73 4.78 -3.62
C PRO A 32 -33.15 3.55 -4.34
N GLU A 33 -34.08 2.72 -4.77
CA GLU A 33 -33.99 1.51 -5.60
C GLU A 33 -32.72 1.33 -6.45
N GLY A 34 -32.11 0.14 -6.32
CA GLY A 34 -31.52 -0.53 -7.48
C GLY A 34 -30.02 -0.84 -7.49
N GLN A 35 -29.28 -0.71 -6.39
CA GLN A 35 -27.91 -1.22 -6.33
C GLN A 35 -27.85 -2.50 -5.52
N ASN A 36 -27.73 -3.62 -6.23
CA ASN A 36 -27.31 -4.91 -5.68
C ASN A 36 -25.92 -4.71 -5.06
N LYS A 37 -25.88 -4.38 -3.75
CA LYS A 37 -24.64 -4.26 -2.96
C LYS A 37 -24.04 -5.66 -2.83
N THR A 38 -23.31 -6.07 -3.85
CA THR A 38 -22.27 -7.09 -3.68
C THR A 38 -21.30 -6.56 -2.63
N SER A 39 -21.06 -7.34 -1.58
CA SER A 39 -20.19 -7.02 -0.44
C SER A 39 -18.69 -6.98 -0.80
N GLY A 40 -18.35 -6.57 -2.02
CA GLY A 40 -17.01 -6.50 -2.56
C GLY A 40 -16.64 -5.07 -2.93
N GLN A 41 -15.34 -4.78 -2.92
CA GLN A 41 -14.79 -3.50 -3.34
C GLN A 41 -15.10 -3.23 -4.81
N ASP A 42 -15.52 -2.00 -5.14
CA ASP A 42 -15.88 -1.63 -6.51
C ASP A 42 -14.69 -1.78 -7.46
N LYS A 43 -14.94 -2.32 -8.64
CA LYS A 43 -13.91 -2.41 -9.69
C LYS A 43 -13.55 -1.04 -10.23
N ILE A 44 -12.25 -0.76 -10.36
CA ILE A 44 -11.74 0.45 -11.02
C ILE A 44 -11.07 0.11 -12.36
N CYS A 45 -11.01 1.10 -13.25
CA CYS A 45 -10.28 1.00 -14.51
C CYS A 45 -10.69 -0.20 -15.39
N PRO A 46 -11.98 -0.33 -15.76
CA PRO A 46 -12.50 -1.53 -16.43
C PRO A 46 -11.93 -1.80 -17.84
N SER A 47 -11.20 -0.84 -18.40
CA SER A 47 -10.51 -0.97 -19.68
C SER A 47 -9.14 -1.66 -19.58
N LEU A 48 -8.59 -1.84 -18.38
CA LEU A 48 -7.30 -2.49 -18.20
C LEU A 48 -7.37 -3.97 -18.56
N LYS A 49 -6.33 -4.45 -19.27
CA LYS A 49 -6.20 -5.84 -19.71
C LYS A 49 -5.69 -6.74 -18.57
N THR A 50 -6.49 -6.89 -17.53
CA THR A 50 -6.22 -7.75 -16.37
C THR A 50 -7.21 -8.92 -16.33
N GLN A 51 -6.94 -9.95 -15.51
CA GLN A 51 -7.85 -11.09 -15.37
C GLN A 51 -9.28 -10.67 -14.99
N ASP A 52 -9.40 -9.68 -14.12
CA ASP A 52 -10.69 -9.18 -13.63
C ASP A 52 -11.29 -8.08 -14.51
N LYS A 53 -10.68 -7.76 -15.67
CA LYS A 53 -11.08 -6.67 -16.59
C LYS A 53 -11.16 -5.33 -15.86
N GLY A 54 -10.07 -4.96 -15.19
CA GLY A 54 -9.95 -3.88 -14.22
C GLY A 54 -9.31 -4.34 -12.91
N CYS A 55 -9.25 -3.44 -11.93
CA CYS A 55 -8.65 -3.70 -10.64
C CYS A 55 -9.71 -3.79 -9.54
N VAL A 56 -9.60 -4.82 -8.71
CA VAL A 56 -10.49 -5.11 -7.58
C VAL A 56 -9.73 -5.27 -6.26
N ARG A 57 -8.40 -5.30 -6.30
CA ARG A 57 -7.48 -5.44 -5.17
C ARG A 57 -6.71 -4.14 -5.01
N TYR A 58 -7.26 -3.22 -4.25
CA TYR A 58 -6.63 -1.93 -3.95
C TYR A 58 -7.09 -1.44 -2.58
N THR A 59 -6.55 -0.33 -2.11
CA THR A 59 -7.06 0.39 -0.94
C THR A 59 -7.22 1.87 -1.27
N ARG A 60 -8.13 2.52 -0.55
CA ARG A 60 -8.39 3.97 -0.66
C ARG A 60 -7.94 4.68 0.61
N GLY A 61 -7.48 5.92 0.48
CA GLY A 61 -7.12 6.74 1.64
C GLY A 61 -5.79 6.37 2.32
N PHE A 62 -5.05 5.42 1.78
CA PHE A 62 -3.78 4.96 2.33
C PHE A 62 -2.68 5.00 1.28
N ASP A 63 -1.48 5.34 1.73
CA ASP A 63 -0.24 5.36 0.96
C ASP A 63 0.52 4.06 1.22
N VAL A 64 0.24 3.02 0.44
CA VAL A 64 0.95 1.74 0.59
C VAL A 64 2.31 1.92 -0.08
N THR A 65 3.29 2.45 0.65
CA THR A 65 4.64 2.68 0.12
C THR A 65 5.41 1.36 -0.05
N GLY A 66 6.39 1.32 -0.95
CA GLY A 66 7.44 0.31 -0.93
C GLY A 66 8.60 0.73 -0.03
N VAL A 67 9.54 -0.19 0.20
CA VAL A 67 10.74 0.05 1.04
C VAL A 67 12.06 -0.22 0.33
N LEU A 68 12.05 -0.73 -0.90
CA LEU A 68 13.25 -1.08 -1.66
C LEU A 68 13.56 -0.05 -2.74
N THR A 69 12.70 0.03 -3.77
CA THR A 69 12.91 0.94 -4.89
C THR A 69 11.62 1.64 -5.31
N THR A 70 11.74 2.85 -5.86
CA THR A 70 10.61 3.70 -6.23
C THR A 70 10.89 4.56 -7.47
N VAL A 71 9.83 4.97 -8.17
CA VAL A 71 9.88 6.04 -9.16
C VAL A 71 8.56 6.83 -9.18
N THR A 72 8.65 8.15 -9.26
CA THR A 72 7.49 9.00 -9.56
C THR A 72 7.37 9.18 -11.07
N VAL A 73 6.23 8.80 -11.64
CA VAL A 73 5.98 8.86 -13.09
C VAL A 73 5.38 10.23 -13.45
N PRO A 74 6.05 11.05 -14.27
CA PRO A 74 5.54 12.35 -14.68
C PRO A 74 4.39 12.21 -15.68
N GLY A 75 3.50 13.21 -15.73
CA GLY A 75 2.45 13.32 -16.75
C GLY A 75 1.26 12.37 -16.58
N ILE A 76 1.19 11.59 -15.49
CA ILE A 76 0.02 10.77 -15.17
C ILE A 76 -1.06 11.67 -14.56
N GLU A 77 -2.27 11.64 -15.12
CA GLU A 77 -3.39 12.50 -14.72
C GLU A 77 -4.50 11.78 -13.97
N ASN A 78 -4.53 10.44 -14.04
CA ASN A 78 -5.55 9.64 -13.39
C ASN A 78 -4.97 8.30 -12.87
N VAL A 79 -5.76 7.65 -12.02
CA VAL A 79 -5.37 6.40 -11.38
C VAL A 79 -5.17 5.26 -12.39
N CYS A 80 -5.96 5.18 -13.46
CA CYS A 80 -5.88 4.09 -14.42
C CYS A 80 -4.58 4.11 -15.20
N ASP A 81 -4.12 5.30 -15.58
CA ASP A 81 -2.81 5.49 -16.21
C ASP A 81 -1.67 5.16 -15.22
N CYS A 82 -1.85 5.45 -13.93
CA CYS A 82 -0.88 5.05 -12.91
C CYS A 82 -0.75 3.53 -12.78
N ILE A 83 -1.89 2.83 -12.80
CA ILE A 83 -1.92 1.36 -12.76
C ILE A 83 -1.31 0.80 -14.05
N GLN A 84 -1.68 1.33 -15.22
CA GLN A 84 -1.12 0.92 -16.49
C GLN A 84 0.40 1.12 -16.52
N ALA A 85 0.90 2.23 -15.98
CA ALA A 85 2.33 2.45 -15.86
C ALA A 85 3.03 1.37 -15.01
N CYS A 86 2.37 0.84 -13.97
CA CYS A 86 2.90 -0.31 -13.23
C CYS A 86 2.86 -1.60 -14.05
N LEU A 87 1.74 -1.86 -14.74
CA LEU A 87 1.54 -3.03 -15.60
C LEU A 87 2.55 -3.08 -16.76
N ASP A 88 2.94 -1.92 -17.30
CA ASP A 88 3.95 -1.78 -18.36
C ASP A 88 5.38 -2.04 -17.87
N ARG A 89 5.57 -2.26 -16.56
CA ARG A 89 6.86 -2.51 -15.90
C ARG A 89 6.84 -3.84 -15.12
N PRO A 90 6.55 -4.98 -15.78
CA PRO A 90 6.32 -6.25 -15.10
C PRO A 90 7.54 -6.77 -14.31
N GLU A 91 8.74 -6.34 -14.66
CA GLU A 91 9.99 -6.76 -14.02
C GLU A 91 10.38 -5.89 -12.81
N THR A 92 9.78 -4.70 -12.67
CA THR A 92 10.22 -3.73 -11.66
C THR A 92 9.09 -3.16 -10.82
N CYS A 93 7.84 -3.18 -11.25
CA CYS A 93 6.71 -2.68 -10.47
C CYS A 93 5.83 -3.79 -9.92
N THR A 94 5.56 -3.76 -8.62
CA THR A 94 4.54 -4.62 -7.99
C THR A 94 3.47 -3.81 -7.25
N ASN A 95 3.68 -2.51 -7.06
CA ASN A 95 2.78 -1.67 -6.29
C ASN A 95 2.77 -0.24 -6.85
N TYR A 96 1.57 0.36 -6.90
CA TYR A 96 1.37 1.74 -7.30
C TYR A 96 0.70 2.53 -6.18
N VAL A 97 0.98 3.83 -6.14
CA VAL A 97 0.35 4.81 -5.27
C VAL A 97 -0.02 6.03 -6.09
N TRP A 98 -1.31 6.36 -6.10
CA TRP A 98 -1.88 7.56 -6.69
C TRP A 98 -2.44 8.47 -5.59
N LYS A 99 -1.71 9.53 -5.22
CA LYS A 99 -2.07 10.44 -4.12
C LYS A 99 -1.49 11.83 -4.34
N PHE A 100 -1.81 12.82 -3.51
CA PHE A 100 -1.08 14.09 -3.51
C PHE A 100 0.37 13.88 -3.06
N ALA A 101 1.33 14.37 -3.85
CA ALA A 101 2.76 14.15 -3.63
C ALA A 101 3.25 14.73 -2.30
N GLU A 102 2.76 15.91 -1.95
CA GLU A 102 3.10 16.66 -0.75
C GLU A 102 1.84 17.35 -0.21
N PRO A 103 1.81 17.72 1.08
CA PRO A 103 0.69 18.43 1.68
C PRO A 103 0.32 19.73 0.94
N THR A 104 1.22 20.33 0.18
CA THR A 104 0.92 21.58 -0.55
C THR A 104 0.58 21.34 -2.03
N SER A 105 0.62 20.10 -2.52
CA SER A 105 0.45 19.81 -3.94
C SER A 105 -1.00 20.03 -4.39
N SER A 106 -1.18 20.71 -5.52
CA SER A 106 -2.50 20.85 -6.16
C SER A 106 -2.85 19.66 -7.07
N ARG A 107 -1.91 18.74 -7.29
CA ARG A 107 -2.10 17.57 -8.17
C ARG A 107 -1.63 16.28 -7.52
N ARG A 108 -2.31 15.19 -7.84
CA ARG A 108 -1.88 13.85 -7.49
C ARG A 108 -0.70 13.44 -8.36
N SER A 109 0.16 12.61 -7.80
CA SER A 109 1.29 11.98 -8.46
C SER A 109 1.10 10.47 -8.45
N CYS A 110 1.71 9.82 -9.45
CA CYS A 110 1.82 8.38 -9.52
C CYS A 110 3.23 7.98 -9.06
N THR A 111 3.29 7.16 -8.01
CA THR A 111 4.54 6.58 -7.52
C THR A 111 4.47 5.07 -7.63
N LEU A 112 5.47 4.46 -8.25
CA LEU A 112 5.58 3.02 -8.43
C LEU A 112 6.65 2.48 -7.48
N TYR A 113 6.47 1.25 -7.02
CA TYR A 113 7.37 0.57 -6.12
C TYR A 113 7.60 -0.89 -6.56
N SER A 114 8.81 -1.39 -6.32
CA SER A 114 9.16 -2.81 -6.54
C SER A 114 8.64 -3.76 -5.47
N ASN A 115 8.19 -3.22 -4.35
CA ASN A 115 7.66 -4.00 -3.25
C ASN A 115 6.51 -3.28 -2.53
N PHE A 116 5.83 -4.04 -1.67
CA PHE A 116 4.81 -3.54 -0.75
C PHE A 116 5.43 -3.05 0.55
N ASN A 117 4.64 -2.27 1.28
CA ASN A 117 4.96 -1.91 2.65
C ASN A 117 5.15 -3.19 3.47
N LEU A 118 6.23 -3.24 4.25
CA LEU A 118 6.53 -4.39 5.09
C LEU A 118 5.98 -4.18 6.51
N PRO A 119 5.73 -5.24 7.28
CA PRO A 119 5.39 -5.12 8.69
C PRO A 119 6.49 -4.41 9.49
N SER A 120 6.13 -3.67 10.54
CA SER A 120 7.02 -2.79 11.30
C SER A 120 8.22 -3.45 12.00
N GLY A 121 8.31 -4.77 12.01
CA GLY A 121 9.43 -5.53 12.58
C GLY A 121 10.29 -6.23 11.52
N VAL A 122 10.08 -5.93 10.23
CA VAL A 122 10.85 -6.52 9.14
C VAL A 122 11.88 -5.52 8.63
N ASP A 123 13.13 -5.92 8.72
CA ASP A 123 14.26 -5.22 8.11
C ASP A 123 14.73 -6.01 6.88
N VAL A 124 14.92 -5.33 5.77
CA VAL A 124 15.53 -5.89 4.57
C VAL A 124 16.99 -5.46 4.50
N LEU A 125 17.83 -6.39 4.07
CA LEU A 125 19.20 -6.12 3.68
C LEU A 125 19.29 -6.18 2.16
N TYR A 126 19.07 -5.03 1.52
CA TYR A 126 19.22 -4.86 0.09
C TYR A 126 20.70 -4.68 -0.21
N ASN A 127 21.24 -5.62 -0.95
CA ASN A 127 22.57 -5.50 -1.51
C ASN A 127 22.48 -4.95 -2.94
N PRO A 128 22.78 -3.67 -3.18
CA PRO A 128 22.69 -3.06 -4.51
C PRO A 128 23.80 -3.48 -5.48
N THR A 129 24.64 -4.50 -5.16
CA THR A 129 25.86 -4.80 -5.94
C THR A 129 25.56 -5.11 -7.42
N GLU A 130 25.66 -4.06 -8.23
CA GLU A 130 26.25 -3.90 -9.57
C GLU A 130 26.11 -5.04 -10.59
N VAL A 131 24.92 -5.60 -10.78
CA VAL A 131 24.63 -6.27 -12.06
C VAL A 131 24.01 -5.23 -13.00
N PRO A 132 24.70 -4.83 -14.08
CA PRO A 132 24.14 -3.90 -15.06
C PRO A 132 22.79 -4.44 -15.56
N GLY A 133 21.72 -3.71 -15.28
CA GLY A 133 20.38 -4.01 -15.75
C GLY A 133 19.42 -4.66 -14.74
N VAL A 134 19.85 -4.94 -13.51
CA VAL A 134 18.94 -5.34 -12.43
C VAL A 134 18.33 -4.07 -11.80
N ASN A 135 17.00 -4.00 -11.69
CA ASN A 135 16.21 -2.83 -11.24
C ASN A 135 16.13 -1.63 -12.21
N GLN A 136 16.24 -1.82 -13.54
CA GLN A 136 16.15 -0.71 -14.50
C GLN A 136 14.85 0.09 -14.33
N GLY A 137 14.98 1.37 -13.99
CA GLY A 137 13.86 2.33 -13.95
C GLY A 137 13.28 2.62 -12.58
N LEU A 138 13.69 1.93 -11.51
CA LEU A 138 13.35 2.30 -10.13
C LEU A 138 14.61 2.67 -9.34
N ASN A 139 14.51 3.76 -8.58
CA ASN A 139 15.61 4.25 -7.75
C ASN A 139 15.56 3.58 -6.39
N PRO A 140 16.70 3.14 -5.82
CA PRO A 140 16.76 2.74 -4.41
C PRO A 140 16.18 3.83 -3.51
N ILE A 141 15.37 3.44 -2.54
CA ILE A 141 14.86 4.36 -1.53
C ILE A 141 16.01 4.66 -0.58
N SER A 142 16.78 5.72 -0.86
CA SER A 142 17.95 6.11 -0.08
C SER A 142 17.61 6.71 1.30
N SER A 143 16.34 7.03 1.54
CA SER A 143 15.86 7.76 2.72
C SER A 143 15.07 6.91 3.72
N ASN A 144 14.67 5.69 3.36
CA ASN A 144 14.04 4.76 4.30
C ASN A 144 15.08 3.68 4.57
N PRO A 145 15.51 3.44 5.83
CA PRO A 145 16.08 2.14 6.13
C PRO A 145 15.01 1.13 5.71
N GLN A 146 15.39 0.00 5.13
CA GLN A 146 14.43 -0.92 4.51
C GLN A 146 13.64 -1.69 5.58
N ILE A 147 12.99 -0.92 6.43
CA ILE A 147 12.30 -1.26 7.65
C ILE A 147 10.85 -1.05 7.32
N GLY A 148 10.05 -2.08 7.57
CA GLY A 148 8.61 -1.96 7.44
C GLY A 148 8.02 -0.94 8.41
N SER A 149 6.77 -0.58 8.19
CA SER A 149 6.06 0.35 9.08
C SER A 149 4.55 0.12 9.00
N LEU A 150 3.78 0.87 9.77
CA LEU A 150 2.34 0.96 9.52
C LEU A 150 2.11 1.72 8.21
N VAL A 151 1.14 1.28 7.41
CA VAL A 151 0.77 1.97 6.17
C VAL A 151 0.25 3.38 6.52
N PRO A 152 0.89 4.46 6.02
CA PRO A 152 0.45 5.82 6.28
C PRO A 152 -0.90 6.14 5.63
N LYS A 153 -1.64 7.07 6.23
CA LYS A 153 -2.82 7.68 5.60
C LYS A 153 -2.36 8.61 4.47
N ALA A 154 -3.07 8.58 3.35
CA ALA A 154 -2.99 9.62 2.34
C ALA A 154 -3.91 10.76 2.73
N THR A 155 -3.40 12.00 2.77
CA THR A 155 -4.17 13.17 3.20
C THR A 155 -4.43 14.14 2.06
N LYS A 156 -5.49 14.93 2.20
CA LYS A 156 -5.76 16.07 1.32
C LYS A 156 -4.70 17.16 1.49
N PRO A 157 -4.51 18.05 0.50
CA PRO A 157 -3.58 19.14 0.62
C PRO A 157 -3.93 20.07 1.79
N ASN A 158 -2.94 20.48 2.57
CA ASN A 158 -3.00 21.37 3.73
C ASN A 158 -4.01 20.91 4.79
N SER A 159 -4.19 19.60 4.92
CA SER A 159 -5.17 18.98 5.82
C SER A 159 -4.65 17.68 6.42
N THR A 160 -5.21 17.29 7.56
CA THR A 160 -5.04 15.96 8.17
C THR A 160 -6.17 15.00 7.79
N GLU A 161 -7.15 15.48 7.00
CA GLU A 161 -8.26 14.67 6.50
C GLU A 161 -7.75 13.65 5.48
N ILE A 162 -8.25 12.42 5.58
CA ILE A 162 -7.95 11.34 4.64
C ILE A 162 -8.46 11.71 3.24
N ASP A 163 -7.63 11.46 2.24
CA ASP A 163 -8.01 11.54 0.83
C ASP A 163 -8.59 10.20 0.37
N GLU A 164 -9.90 9.98 0.50
CA GLU A 164 -10.59 8.76 0.05
C GLU A 164 -10.48 8.49 -1.47
N GLN A 165 -10.00 9.47 -2.24
CA GLN A 165 -9.72 9.29 -3.67
C GLN A 165 -8.28 8.89 -3.96
N ALA A 166 -7.38 8.94 -2.96
CA ALA A 166 -6.06 8.34 -3.08
C ALA A 166 -6.23 6.82 -3.23
N VAL A 167 -5.48 6.21 -4.13
CA VAL A 167 -5.56 4.77 -4.40
C VAL A 167 -4.17 4.19 -4.38
N SER A 168 -4.00 3.13 -3.62
CA SER A 168 -2.79 2.32 -3.65
C SER A 168 -3.15 0.86 -3.90
N GLY A 169 -2.33 0.12 -4.62
CA GLY A 169 -2.64 -1.27 -4.86
C GLY A 169 -1.53 -2.10 -5.48
N PRO A 170 -1.63 -3.43 -5.31
CA PRO A 170 -0.79 -4.40 -5.97
C PRO A 170 -1.04 -4.51 -7.47
N VAL A 171 0.02 -4.88 -8.16
CA VAL A 171 0.02 -5.52 -9.47
C VAL A 171 0.79 -6.83 -9.36
N TRP A 172 0.19 -7.90 -9.83
CA TRP A 172 0.81 -9.23 -9.89
C TRP A 172 0.92 -9.72 -11.32
N GLN A 173 2.11 -10.21 -11.67
CA GLN A 173 2.30 -11.09 -12.81
C GLN A 173 1.98 -12.51 -12.35
N LEU A 174 1.05 -13.16 -13.04
CA LEU A 174 0.61 -14.50 -12.71
C LEU A 174 1.39 -15.53 -13.51
N GLU A 175 1.55 -16.70 -12.90
CA GLU A 175 2.00 -17.89 -13.62
C GLU A 175 1.09 -18.12 -14.84
N GLY A 176 1.68 -18.31 -16.02
CA GLY A 176 0.94 -18.41 -17.29
C GLY A 176 0.71 -17.09 -18.04
N GLY A 177 1.24 -15.96 -17.57
CA GLY A 177 1.33 -14.71 -18.34
C GLY A 177 0.12 -13.78 -18.24
N GLY A 178 -0.78 -14.02 -17.28
CA GLY A 178 -1.84 -13.09 -16.92
C GLY A 178 -1.38 -12.02 -15.93
N VAL A 179 -2.17 -10.96 -15.76
CA VAL A 179 -1.92 -9.92 -14.75
C VAL A 179 -3.15 -9.68 -13.89
N GLN A 180 -2.93 -9.41 -12.61
CA GLN A 180 -3.96 -9.04 -11.65
C GLN A 180 -3.64 -7.73 -10.96
N CYS A 181 -4.73 -7.07 -10.61
CA CYS A 181 -4.88 -5.98 -9.67
C CYS A 181 -6.34 -6.12 -9.15
#